data_AF-A0A9P8BMY5-F1
#
_entry.id   AF-A0A9P8BMY5-F1
#
_cell.length_a   1.000
_cell.length_b   1.000
_cell.length_c   1.000
_cell.angle_alpha   90.00
_cell.angle_beta   90.00
_cell.angle_gamma   90.00
#
_symmetry.space_group_name_H-M   'P 1'
#
loop_
_entity.id
_entity.type
_entity.pdbx_description
1 polymer ?
#
loop_
_entity_poly.entity_id
_entity_poly.type
_entity_poly.pdbx_seq_one_letter_code
_entity_poly.pdbx_strand_id
1 'polypeptide(L)'
;MMCLYYDGVHRLSSYQEVGRHAFGKVGLWTVWFFYTILVIGAPVMFLILAGTGLKSVIALDISAKAWIWICAAIVAVPFVLFKTMKEAAITSVLGALATAVLAVVAVRGSILDLDNPVYADVNHNLVIFSHLPTAVASISMCFGGNAIYPHVEESMRYPKSWNRVVTAAHCTCTILYLAVAIPGYMAYGDLAESPILNNLPKDIYTTLGTIVIIIHVLFTAPLLLTSFALEIERLADITVSSRGLVMERVYRTVFRVVVAGVCACIACTVPYFGHFMSLLGALSICTLIFVLPVVFYARLVGWKQMRWFELVWCAMIVVIGVVSAVIGSIDAIHALKDDFENDPTAI
;
A
#
# COMPACT_ATOMS: atom_id res chain seq x y z
N MET A 1 -4.53 1.92 -18.42
CA MET A 1 -5.73 2.57 -18.98
C MET A 1 -6.16 2.07 -20.35
N MET A 2 -5.27 1.74 -21.30
CA MET A 2 -5.72 1.20 -22.61
C MET A 2 -6.67 0.00 -22.47
N CYS A 3 -6.41 -0.91 -21.52
CA CYS A 3 -7.28 -2.05 -21.26
C CYS A 3 -8.67 -1.68 -20.69
N LEU A 4 -8.83 -0.51 -20.04
CA LEU A 4 -10.15 -0.04 -19.59
C LEU A 4 -11.02 0.44 -20.75
N TYR A 5 -10.39 0.86 -21.85
CA TYR A 5 -11.03 1.37 -23.06
C TYR A 5 -10.75 0.47 -24.27
N TYR A 6 -10.60 -0.84 -24.04
CA TYR A 6 -10.05 -1.78 -25.05
C TYR A 6 -10.91 -1.86 -26.33
N ASP A 7 -12.22 -1.62 -26.22
CA ASP A 7 -13.16 -1.61 -27.35
C ASP A 7 -13.34 -0.21 -27.98
N GLY A 8 -12.73 0.83 -27.40
CA GLY A 8 -12.85 2.23 -27.82
C GLY A 8 -14.23 2.86 -27.63
N VAL A 9 -15.21 2.11 -27.10
CA VAL A 9 -16.62 2.52 -27.01
C VAL A 9 -17.10 2.57 -25.56
N HIS A 10 -16.80 1.54 -24.77
CA HIS A 10 -17.22 1.44 -23.38
C HIS A 10 -16.02 1.42 -22.45
N ARG A 11 -16.14 2.19 -21.36
CA ARG A 11 -15.17 2.17 -20.29
C ARG A 11 -15.53 1.08 -19.27
N LEU A 12 -14.61 0.16 -19.01
CA LEU A 12 -14.75 -0.80 -17.92
C LEU A 12 -14.67 -0.11 -16.56
N SER A 13 -15.49 -0.58 -15.61
CA SER A 13 -15.66 0.11 -14.31
C SER A 13 -14.56 -0.17 -13.29
N SER A 14 -13.88 -1.32 -13.38
CA SER A 14 -12.88 -1.75 -12.40
C SER A 14 -11.78 -2.59 -13.04
N TYR A 15 -10.70 -2.81 -12.29
CA TYR A 15 -9.60 -3.66 -12.76
C TYR A 15 -10.02 -5.14 -12.89
N GLN A 16 -10.94 -5.58 -12.03
CA GLN A 16 -11.54 -6.92 -12.04
C GLN A 16 -12.30 -7.15 -13.35
N GLU A 17 -13.03 -6.15 -13.85
CA GLU A 17 -13.73 -6.24 -15.13
C GLU A 17 -12.77 -6.30 -16.32
N VAL A 18 -11.61 -5.63 -16.24
CA VAL A 18 -10.53 -5.83 -17.25
C VAL A 18 -10.09 -7.29 -17.28
N GLY A 19 -9.85 -7.89 -16.10
CA GLY A 19 -9.50 -9.31 -16.00
C GLY A 19 -10.61 -10.22 -16.54
N ARG A 20 -11.88 -9.88 -16.28
CA ARG A 20 -13.06 -10.59 -16.80
C ARG A 20 -13.13 -10.57 -18.31
N HIS A 21 -12.89 -9.43 -18.94
CA HIS A 21 -12.92 -9.31 -20.39
C HIS A 21 -11.73 -10.01 -21.06
N ALA A 22 -10.56 -10.03 -20.42
CA ALA A 22 -9.38 -10.69 -20.97
C ALA A 22 -9.44 -12.23 -20.87
N PHE A 23 -9.83 -12.77 -19.70
CA PHE A 23 -9.74 -14.20 -19.38
C PHE A 23 -11.00 -14.79 -18.73
N GLY A 24 -12.14 -14.11 -18.81
CA GLY A 24 -13.39 -14.57 -18.21
C GLY A 24 -13.31 -14.63 -16.68
N LYS A 25 -13.99 -15.62 -16.08
CA LYS A 25 -14.06 -15.77 -14.62
C LYS A 25 -12.68 -15.94 -13.97
N VAL A 26 -11.74 -16.61 -14.65
CA VAL A 26 -10.39 -16.82 -14.12
C VAL A 26 -9.69 -15.49 -13.90
N GLY A 27 -9.66 -14.62 -14.93
CA GLY A 27 -9.04 -13.30 -14.83
C GLY A 27 -9.69 -12.42 -13.76
N LEU A 28 -11.02 -12.48 -13.63
CA LEU A 28 -11.74 -11.75 -12.58
C LEU A 28 -11.29 -12.20 -11.18
N TRP A 29 -11.29 -13.50 -10.89
CA TRP A 29 -10.92 -14.03 -9.58
C TRP A 29 -9.43 -13.83 -9.27
N THR A 30 -8.56 -13.91 -10.28
CA THR A 30 -7.14 -13.60 -10.11
C THR A 30 -6.92 -12.16 -9.69
N VAL A 31 -7.54 -11.18 -10.37
CA VAL A 31 -7.42 -9.77 -9.97
C VAL A 31 -8.01 -9.56 -8.58
N TRP A 32 -9.21 -10.10 -8.32
CA TRP A 32 -9.88 -9.97 -7.03
C TRP A 32 -9.05 -10.50 -5.86
N PHE A 33 -8.39 -11.65 -6.03
CA PHE A 33 -7.54 -12.26 -5.01
C PHE A 33 -6.37 -11.34 -4.60
N PHE A 34 -5.54 -10.93 -5.57
CA PHE A 34 -4.39 -10.07 -5.28
C PHE A 34 -4.81 -8.67 -4.84
N TYR A 35 -5.90 -8.14 -5.41
CA TYR A 35 -6.49 -6.87 -4.99
C TYR A 35 -6.94 -6.91 -3.52
N THR A 36 -7.63 -7.98 -3.11
CA THR A 36 -8.12 -8.13 -1.74
C THR A 36 -6.98 -8.18 -0.74
N ILE A 37 -5.91 -8.94 -1.04
CA ILE A 37 -4.72 -8.98 -0.20
C ILE A 37 -4.11 -7.58 -0.04
N LEU A 38 -4.00 -6.81 -1.12
CA LEU A 38 -3.46 -5.45 -1.07
C LEU A 38 -4.34 -4.51 -0.24
N VAL A 39 -5.64 -4.45 -0.53
CA VAL A 39 -6.54 -3.45 0.04
C VAL A 39 -6.86 -3.75 1.51
N ILE A 40 -6.75 -5.00 1.96
CA ILE A 40 -6.80 -5.37 3.38
C ILE A 40 -5.42 -5.25 4.05
N GLY A 41 -4.35 -5.67 3.37
CA GLY A 41 -2.99 -5.64 3.92
C GLY A 41 -2.45 -4.24 4.18
N ALA A 42 -2.73 -3.26 3.33
CA ALA A 42 -2.25 -1.90 3.54
C ALA A 42 -2.82 -1.25 4.83
N PRO A 43 -4.14 -1.32 5.13
CA PRO A 43 -4.68 -0.95 6.44
C PRO A 43 -4.06 -1.69 7.62
N VAL A 44 -3.74 -2.98 7.49
CA VAL A 44 -3.02 -3.73 8.53
C VAL A 44 -1.65 -3.11 8.79
N MET A 45 -0.86 -2.81 7.74
CA MET A 45 0.42 -2.10 7.89
C MET A 45 0.26 -0.74 8.58
N PHE A 46 -0.77 0.02 8.20
CA PHE A 46 -1.07 1.32 8.79
C PHE A 46 -1.40 1.22 10.27
N LEU A 47 -2.14 0.18 10.69
CA LEU A 47 -2.43 -0.08 12.10
C LEU A 47 -1.18 -0.48 12.87
N ILE A 48 -0.30 -1.30 12.30
CA ILE A 48 1.00 -1.64 12.93
C ILE A 48 1.81 -0.36 13.15
N LEU A 49 2.02 0.43 12.10
CA LEU A 49 2.80 1.68 12.16
C LEU A 49 2.18 2.68 13.16
N ALA A 50 0.86 2.84 13.15
CA ALA A 50 0.18 3.74 14.06
C ALA A 50 0.28 3.28 15.51
N GLY A 51 0.08 1.98 15.77
CA GLY A 51 0.11 1.41 17.11
C GLY A 51 1.49 1.45 17.75
N THR A 52 2.53 1.03 17.01
CA THR A 52 3.92 1.08 17.50
C THR A 52 4.43 2.52 17.61
N GLY A 53 4.06 3.38 16.66
CA GLY A 53 4.34 4.81 16.71
C GLY A 53 3.73 5.48 17.95
N LEU A 54 2.44 5.25 18.24
CA LEU A 54 1.79 5.79 19.44
C LEU A 54 2.46 5.31 20.73
N LYS A 55 2.82 4.02 20.82
CA LYS A 55 3.57 3.50 21.97
C LYS A 55 4.91 4.22 22.16
N SER A 56 5.59 4.60 21.08
CA SER A 56 6.88 5.28 21.15
C SER A 56 6.79 6.75 21.59
N VAL A 57 5.70 7.46 21.24
CA VAL A 57 5.56 8.90 21.51
C VAL A 57 4.72 9.21 22.76
N ILE A 58 3.87 8.28 23.20
CA ILE A 58 3.03 8.44 24.39
C ILE A 58 3.61 7.60 25.53
N ALA A 59 4.07 8.27 26.58
CA ALA A 59 4.63 7.64 27.79
C ALA A 59 3.54 7.04 28.71
N LEU A 60 2.60 6.29 28.14
CA LEU A 60 1.61 5.49 28.88
C LEU A 60 2.00 4.02 28.79
N ASP A 61 1.90 3.30 29.91
CA ASP A 61 2.19 1.86 29.98
C ASP A 61 1.05 1.04 29.38
N ILE A 62 0.88 1.17 28.07
CA ILE A 62 -0.12 0.48 27.26
C ILE A 62 0.62 -0.39 26.24
N SER A 63 0.22 -1.65 26.11
CA SER A 63 0.85 -2.59 25.17
C SER A 63 0.66 -2.13 23.71
N ALA A 64 1.60 -2.51 22.83
CA ALA A 64 1.48 -2.20 21.40
C ALA A 64 0.19 -2.77 20.79
N LYS A 65 -0.19 -4.00 21.20
CA LYS A 65 -1.44 -4.65 20.81
C LYS A 65 -2.67 -3.80 21.19
N ALA A 66 -2.68 -3.20 22.38
CA ALA A 66 -3.77 -2.32 22.79
C ALA A 66 -3.82 -1.01 21.98
N TRP A 67 -2.67 -0.39 21.69
CA TRP A 67 -2.60 0.77 20.79
C TRP A 67 -3.11 0.47 19.38
N ILE A 68 -2.80 -0.72 18.83
CA ILE A 68 -3.33 -1.17 17.53
C ILE A 68 -4.85 -1.24 17.55
N TRP A 69 -5.47 -1.78 18.62
CA TRP A 69 -6.93 -1.82 18.76
C TRP A 69 -7.55 -0.43 18.89
N ILE A 70 -6.90 0.48 19.62
CA ILE A 70 -7.34 1.89 19.72
C ILE A 70 -7.31 2.55 18.33
N CYS A 71 -6.22 2.37 17.57
CA CYS A 71 -6.10 2.85 16.20
C CYS A 71 -7.19 2.27 15.29
N ALA A 72 -7.49 0.97 15.41
CA ALA A 72 -8.54 0.33 14.64
C ALA A 72 -9.93 0.89 14.95
N ALA A 73 -10.22 1.18 16.23
CA ALA A 73 -11.45 1.84 16.63
C ALA A 73 -11.55 3.27 16.04
N ILE A 74 -10.46 4.03 16.04
CA ILE A 74 -10.39 5.36 15.41
C ILE A 74 -10.66 5.27 13.91
N VAL A 75 -10.06 4.30 13.21
CA VAL A 75 -10.26 4.05 11.76
C VAL A 75 -11.69 3.60 11.45
N ALA A 76 -12.30 2.79 12.32
CA ALA A 76 -13.64 2.26 12.12
C ALA A 76 -14.71 3.35 12.03
N VAL A 77 -14.55 4.46 12.78
CA VAL A 77 -15.51 5.58 12.78
C VAL A 77 -15.68 6.20 11.38
N PRO A 78 -14.66 6.79 10.74
CA PRO A 78 -14.78 7.32 9.38
C PRO A 78 -15.06 6.21 8.36
N PHE A 79 -14.54 4.99 8.55
CA PHE A 79 -14.82 3.88 7.63
C PHE A 79 -16.31 3.49 7.59
N VAL A 80 -17.01 3.49 8.73
CA VAL A 80 -18.46 3.26 8.79
C VAL A 80 -19.24 4.45 8.21
N LEU A 81 -18.73 5.67 8.39
CA LEU A 81 -19.40 6.90 7.95
C LEU A 81 -19.28 7.16 6.44
N PHE A 82 -18.15 6.83 5.82
CA PHE A 82 -17.90 7.08 4.41
C PHE A 82 -18.82 6.24 3.52
N LYS A 83 -19.69 6.91 2.75
CA LYS A 83 -20.62 6.25 1.83
C LYS A 83 -20.08 6.20 0.41
N THR A 84 -19.12 7.06 0.08
CA THR A 84 -18.58 7.18 -1.27
C THR A 84 -17.08 7.44 -1.25
N MET A 85 -16.39 7.10 -2.35
CA MET A 85 -14.96 7.42 -2.51
C MET A 85 -14.67 8.92 -2.54
N LYS A 86 -15.66 9.77 -2.86
CA LYS A 86 -15.50 11.23 -2.91
C LYS A 86 -15.29 11.84 -1.52
N GLU A 87 -16.00 11.33 -0.51
CA GLU A 87 -15.84 11.78 0.89
C GLU A 87 -14.43 11.43 1.39
N ALA A 88 -13.95 10.23 1.05
CA ALA A 88 -12.62 9.77 1.39
C ALA A 88 -11.51 10.48 0.59
N ALA A 89 -11.77 11.00 -0.62
CA ALA A 89 -10.78 11.73 -1.40
C ALA A 89 -10.39 13.10 -0.79
N ILE A 90 -11.26 13.70 0.04
CA ILE A 90 -10.92 14.97 0.71
C ILE A 90 -9.82 14.74 1.76
N THR A 91 -9.83 13.58 2.43
CA THR A 91 -8.80 13.25 3.43
C THR A 91 -7.43 12.98 2.79
N SER A 92 -7.38 12.59 1.51
CA SER A 92 -6.10 12.31 0.83
C SER A 92 -5.25 13.56 0.59
N VAL A 93 -5.84 14.76 0.49
CA VAL A 93 -5.08 16.01 0.36
C VAL A 93 -4.31 16.31 1.64
N LEU A 94 -4.96 16.17 2.80
CA LEU A 94 -4.31 16.27 4.10
C LEU A 94 -3.21 15.21 4.24
N GLY A 95 -3.49 14.01 3.74
CA GLY A 95 -2.51 12.93 3.69
C GLY A 95 -1.26 13.28 2.88
N ALA A 96 -1.42 13.86 1.69
CA ALA A 96 -0.29 14.27 0.84
C ALA A 96 0.58 15.34 1.54
N LEU A 97 -0.04 16.32 2.19
CA LEU A 97 0.68 17.34 2.97
C LEU A 97 1.44 16.73 4.14
N ALA A 98 0.81 15.82 4.89
CA ALA A 98 1.46 15.10 5.98
C ALA A 98 2.67 14.28 5.51
N THR A 99 2.59 13.68 4.32
CA THR A 99 3.70 12.94 3.71
C THR A 99 4.87 13.87 3.37
N ALA A 100 4.59 15.06 2.84
CA ALA A 100 5.62 16.05 2.54
C ALA A 100 6.32 16.56 3.82
N VAL A 101 5.55 16.82 4.89
CA VAL A 101 6.12 17.19 6.20
C VAL A 101 7.02 16.09 6.74
N LEU A 102 6.57 14.82 6.68
CA LEU A 102 7.37 13.69 7.10
C LEU A 102 8.68 13.59 6.31
N ALA A 103 8.63 13.77 4.98
CA ALA A 103 9.82 13.74 4.15
C ALA A 103 10.84 14.78 4.61
N VAL A 104 10.41 16.00 4.94
CA VAL A 104 11.29 17.04 5.50
C VAL A 104 11.89 16.62 6.85
N VAL A 105 11.08 16.05 7.75
CA VAL A 105 11.57 15.56 9.05
C VAL A 105 12.60 14.44 8.89
N ALA A 106 12.33 13.48 8.00
CA ALA A 106 13.23 12.37 7.75
C ALA A 106 14.55 12.82 7.11
N VAL A 107 14.49 13.74 6.13
CA VAL A 107 15.68 14.34 5.52
C VAL A 107 16.50 15.09 6.56
N ARG A 108 15.86 15.94 7.37
CA ARG A 108 16.54 16.68 8.44
C ARG A 108 17.24 15.72 9.40
N GLY A 109 16.53 14.72 9.92
CA GLY A 109 17.08 13.78 10.89
C GLY A 109 18.25 12.98 10.32
N SER A 110 18.12 12.51 9.08
CA SER A 110 19.20 11.80 8.38
C SER A 110 20.44 12.69 8.20
N ILE A 111 20.27 13.96 7.82
CA ILE A 111 21.40 14.90 7.66
C ILE A 111 22.10 15.15 8.99
N LEU A 112 21.36 15.26 10.10
CA LEU A 112 21.95 15.46 11.43
C LEU A 112 22.76 14.25 11.89
N ASP A 113 22.37 13.04 11.47
CA ASP A 113 23.06 11.81 11.83
C ASP A 113 24.24 11.44 10.92
N LEU A 114 24.50 12.19 9.84
CA LEU A 114 25.65 11.94 8.95
C LEU A 114 26.99 12.00 9.70
N ASP A 115 27.12 12.93 10.66
CA ASP A 115 28.33 13.11 11.47
C ASP A 115 28.21 12.42 12.85
N ASN A 116 27.18 11.60 13.07
CA ASN A 116 26.95 10.94 14.35
C ASN A 116 27.96 9.77 14.54
N PRO A 117 28.77 9.78 15.61
CA PRO A 117 29.77 8.73 15.84
C PRO A 117 29.20 7.32 15.93
N VAL A 118 27.91 7.16 16.28
CA VAL A 118 27.22 5.87 16.33
C VAL A 118 27.16 5.22 14.95
N TYR A 119 27.10 6.02 13.88
CA TYR A 119 26.98 5.56 12.50
C TYR A 119 28.27 5.75 11.68
N ALA A 120 29.42 5.99 12.34
CA ALA A 120 30.67 6.25 11.65
C ALA A 120 31.19 5.05 10.82
N ASP A 121 30.88 3.82 11.24
CA ASP A 121 31.37 2.58 10.63
C ASP A 121 30.29 1.80 9.85
N VAL A 122 29.21 2.47 9.42
CA VAL A 122 28.15 1.81 8.63
C VAL A 122 28.63 1.46 7.21
N ASN A 123 28.11 0.37 6.65
CA ASN A 123 28.48 -0.06 5.30
C ASN A 123 27.52 0.47 4.24
N HIS A 124 28.07 1.13 3.22
CA HIS A 124 27.31 1.54 2.03
C HIS A 124 27.61 0.62 0.84
N ASN A 125 26.66 -0.24 0.52
CA ASN A 125 26.68 -1.09 -0.66
C ASN A 125 25.78 -0.50 -1.75
N LEU A 126 26.33 -0.21 -2.93
CA LEU A 126 25.56 0.36 -4.03
C LEU A 126 24.48 -0.60 -4.56
N VAL A 127 24.80 -1.89 -4.64
CA VAL A 127 23.87 -2.93 -5.09
C VAL A 127 24.14 -4.21 -4.31
N ILE A 128 23.09 -4.80 -3.74
CA ILE A 128 23.14 -6.11 -3.10
C ILE A 128 22.28 -7.08 -3.92
N PHE A 129 22.92 -7.84 -4.81
CA PHE A 129 22.21 -8.68 -5.79
C PHE A 129 21.30 -9.72 -5.17
N SER A 130 21.66 -10.27 -3.99
CA SER A 130 20.84 -11.25 -3.27
C SER A 130 19.50 -10.68 -2.83
N HIS A 131 19.43 -9.40 -2.47
CA HIS A 131 18.21 -8.73 -1.99
C HIS A 131 17.48 -7.94 -3.08
N LEU A 132 17.95 -7.98 -4.33
CA LEU A 132 17.37 -7.21 -5.43
C LEU A 132 15.88 -7.54 -5.67
N PRO A 133 15.44 -8.82 -5.70
CA PRO A 133 14.01 -9.14 -5.88
C PRO A 133 13.12 -8.56 -4.77
N THR A 134 13.58 -8.65 -3.53
CA THR A 134 12.91 -8.14 -2.33
C THR A 134 12.88 -6.62 -2.30
N ALA A 135 13.97 -5.95 -2.71
CA ALA A 135 14.01 -4.51 -2.90
C ALA A 135 13.02 -4.05 -3.98
N VAL A 136 12.97 -4.75 -5.12
CA VAL A 136 11.98 -4.46 -6.18
C VAL A 136 10.56 -4.63 -5.66
N ALA A 137 10.27 -5.67 -4.88
CA ALA A 137 8.96 -5.88 -4.26
C ALA A 137 8.57 -4.73 -3.32
N SER A 138 9.47 -4.33 -2.42
CA SER A 138 9.25 -3.21 -1.48
C SER A 138 9.09 -1.88 -2.22
N ILE A 139 9.90 -1.59 -3.23
CA ILE A 139 9.77 -0.37 -4.06
C ILE A 139 8.45 -0.39 -4.83
N SER A 140 8.05 -1.55 -5.35
CA SER A 140 6.79 -1.68 -6.08
C SER A 140 5.61 -1.35 -5.18
N MET A 141 5.67 -1.70 -3.89
CA MET A 141 4.66 -1.32 -2.89
C MET A 141 4.41 0.19 -2.88
N CYS A 142 5.46 0.99 -2.97
CA CYS A 142 5.37 2.45 -2.96
C CYS A 142 4.64 3.02 -4.20
N PHE A 143 4.68 2.33 -5.33
CA PHE A 143 3.98 2.74 -6.56
C PHE A 143 2.65 2.00 -6.77
N GLY A 144 2.13 1.40 -5.68
CA GLY A 144 0.86 0.68 -5.61
C GLY A 144 -0.37 1.57 -5.71
N GLY A 145 -0.94 1.75 -6.91
CA GLY A 145 -2.24 2.44 -7.05
C GLY A 145 -3.21 1.85 -8.08
N ASN A 146 -2.81 0.83 -8.84
CA ASN A 146 -3.61 0.23 -9.92
C ASN A 146 -4.98 -0.30 -9.45
N ALA A 147 -5.08 -0.68 -8.18
CA ALA A 147 -6.31 -1.06 -7.50
C ALA A 147 -7.37 0.07 -7.48
N ILE A 148 -6.94 1.32 -7.27
CA ILE A 148 -7.82 2.48 -7.10
C ILE A 148 -7.87 3.38 -8.33
N TYR A 149 -6.92 3.27 -9.25
CA TYR A 149 -6.82 4.14 -10.43
C TYR A 149 -8.10 4.20 -11.28
N PRO A 150 -8.83 3.09 -11.55
CA PRO A 150 -10.11 3.19 -12.25
C PRO A 150 -11.12 4.07 -11.50
N HIS A 151 -11.22 3.95 -10.18
CA HIS A 151 -12.14 4.76 -9.38
C HIS A 151 -11.71 6.24 -9.32
N VAL A 152 -10.40 6.49 -9.21
CA VAL A 152 -9.87 7.86 -9.22
C VAL A 152 -10.13 8.52 -10.57
N GLU A 153 -9.80 7.88 -11.68
CA GLU A 153 -10.06 8.38 -13.03
C GLU A 153 -11.55 8.68 -13.25
N GLU A 154 -12.44 7.78 -12.84
CA GLU A 154 -13.89 7.94 -12.95
C GLU A 154 -14.40 9.18 -12.20
N SER A 155 -13.79 9.48 -11.06
CA SER A 155 -14.15 10.64 -10.24
C SER A 155 -13.59 11.98 -10.75
N MET A 156 -12.70 11.97 -11.74
CA MET A 156 -12.08 13.19 -12.27
C MET A 156 -13.08 14.04 -13.06
N ARG A 157 -13.03 15.36 -12.89
CA ARG A 157 -13.78 16.31 -13.75
C ARG A 157 -13.41 16.16 -15.23
N TYR A 158 -12.14 15.85 -15.52
CA TYR A 158 -11.62 15.65 -16.89
C TYR A 158 -10.86 14.33 -17.02
N PRO A 159 -11.54 13.17 -17.16
CA PRO A 159 -10.91 11.85 -17.20
C PRO A 159 -9.83 11.70 -18.29
N LYS A 160 -10.00 12.37 -19.43
CA LYS A 160 -9.02 12.38 -20.53
C LYS A 160 -7.63 12.94 -20.13
N SER A 161 -7.55 13.66 -19.01
CA SER A 161 -6.28 14.18 -18.47
C SER A 161 -5.54 13.16 -17.60
N TRP A 162 -6.05 11.93 -17.44
CA TRP A 162 -5.48 10.90 -16.57
C TRP A 162 -3.97 10.73 -16.72
N ASN A 163 -3.48 10.57 -17.96
CA ASN A 163 -2.05 10.34 -18.21
C ASN A 163 -1.17 11.48 -17.67
N ARG A 164 -1.63 12.74 -17.73
CA ARG A 164 -0.91 13.88 -17.17
C ARG A 164 -0.91 13.84 -15.65
N VAL A 165 -2.07 13.54 -15.05
CA VAL A 165 -2.24 13.47 -13.59
C VAL A 165 -1.42 12.34 -12.99
N VAL A 166 -1.52 11.13 -13.55
CA VAL A 166 -0.79 9.96 -13.04
C VAL A 166 0.72 10.13 -13.21
N THR A 167 1.18 10.73 -14.31
CA THR A 167 2.61 11.02 -14.52
C THR A 167 3.12 12.02 -13.50
N ALA A 168 2.42 13.14 -13.31
CA ALA A 168 2.78 14.14 -12.31
C ALA A 168 2.81 13.55 -10.89
N ALA A 169 1.83 12.70 -10.55
CA ALA A 169 1.77 12.00 -9.26
C ALA A 169 2.98 11.07 -9.07
N HIS A 170 3.30 10.22 -10.04
CA HIS A 170 4.44 9.30 -9.95
C HIS A 170 5.78 10.04 -9.89
N CYS A 171 5.97 11.11 -10.67
CA CYS A 171 7.17 11.94 -10.59
C CYS A 171 7.31 12.57 -9.20
N THR A 172 6.22 13.09 -8.64
CA THR A 172 6.21 13.68 -7.29
C THR A 172 6.57 12.64 -6.23
N CYS A 173 5.94 11.46 -6.27
CA CYS A 173 6.27 10.35 -5.37
C CYS A 173 7.74 9.93 -5.49
N THR A 174 8.25 9.80 -6.72
CA THR A 174 9.65 9.42 -6.98
C THR A 174 10.62 10.43 -6.36
N ILE A 175 10.37 11.73 -6.54
CA ILE A 175 11.21 12.79 -5.95
C ILE A 175 11.19 12.68 -4.43
N LEU A 176 10.01 12.52 -3.81
CA LEU A 176 9.90 12.40 -2.35
C LEU A 176 10.59 11.13 -1.82
N TYR A 177 10.44 10.00 -2.50
CA TYR A 177 11.11 8.76 -2.12
C TYR A 177 12.63 8.87 -2.21
N LEU A 178 13.16 9.42 -3.29
CA LEU A 178 14.60 9.66 -3.43
C LEU A 178 15.12 10.67 -2.41
N ALA A 179 14.34 11.73 -2.15
CA ALA A 179 14.69 12.74 -1.16
C ALA A 179 14.87 12.14 0.24
N VAL A 180 14.05 11.16 0.64
CA VAL A 180 14.17 10.48 1.93
C VAL A 180 15.21 9.35 1.89
N ALA A 181 15.19 8.52 0.84
CA ALA A 181 16.02 7.33 0.76
C ALA A 181 17.51 7.63 0.63
N ILE A 182 17.90 8.67 -0.14
CA ILE A 182 19.31 8.98 -0.35
C ILE A 182 19.98 9.45 0.95
N PRO A 183 19.50 10.50 1.65
CA PRO A 183 20.10 10.92 2.92
C PRO A 183 19.97 9.85 4.00
N GLY A 184 18.83 9.13 4.07
CA GLY A 184 18.63 8.06 5.03
C GLY A 184 19.65 6.92 4.86
N TYR A 185 19.89 6.48 3.62
CA TYR A 185 20.90 5.46 3.36
C TYR A 185 22.31 5.97 3.59
N MET A 186 22.61 7.23 3.25
CA MET A 186 23.91 7.84 3.55
C MET A 186 24.19 7.91 5.06
N ALA A 187 23.18 8.21 5.88
CA ALA A 187 23.33 8.31 7.33
C ALA A 187 23.40 6.93 8.01
N TYR A 188 22.56 5.98 7.61
CA TYR A 188 22.37 4.74 8.37
C TYR A 188 22.93 3.48 7.70
N GLY A 189 23.25 3.52 6.40
CA GLY A 189 23.84 2.39 5.67
C GLY A 189 23.05 1.09 5.81
N ASP A 190 23.75 0.01 6.15
CA ASP A 190 23.20 -1.32 6.45
C ASP A 190 22.39 -1.41 7.76
N LEU A 191 22.40 -0.37 8.59
CA LEU A 191 21.61 -0.27 9.82
C LEU A 191 20.26 0.45 9.63
N ALA A 192 19.89 0.78 8.39
CA ALA A 192 18.61 1.41 8.10
C ALA A 192 17.43 0.49 8.47
N GLU A 193 16.55 0.96 9.34
CA GLU A 193 15.36 0.25 9.79
C GLU A 193 14.12 0.61 8.95
N SER A 194 13.11 -0.26 9.02
CA SER A 194 11.79 -0.03 8.43
C SER A 194 10.74 -0.05 9.54
N PRO A 195 10.12 1.09 9.89
CA PRO A 195 10.22 2.40 9.24
C PRO A 195 11.48 3.20 9.60
N ILE A 196 11.95 4.06 8.69
CA ILE A 196 13.13 4.94 8.89
C ILE A 196 13.02 5.86 10.12
N LEU A 197 11.79 6.13 10.59
CA LEU A 197 11.52 6.91 11.80
C LEU A 197 12.20 6.31 13.04
N ASN A 198 12.48 5.00 13.03
CA ASN A 198 13.17 4.35 14.13
C ASN A 198 14.63 4.79 14.25
N ASN A 199 15.32 5.02 13.13
CA ASN A 199 16.70 5.50 13.12
C ASN A 199 16.83 6.98 13.48
N LEU A 200 15.82 7.79 13.15
CA LEU A 200 15.91 9.25 13.31
C LEU A 200 16.16 9.67 14.78
N PRO A 201 16.85 10.82 15.01
CA PRO A 201 17.11 11.32 16.34
C PRO A 201 15.82 11.50 17.13
N LYS A 202 15.81 11.09 18.41
CA LYS A 202 14.62 11.17 19.29
C LYS A 202 14.42 12.58 19.84
N ASP A 203 14.20 13.53 18.95
CA ASP A 203 13.91 14.94 19.26
C ASP A 203 12.42 15.29 19.03
N ILE A 204 12.07 16.54 19.32
CA ILE A 204 10.71 17.05 19.14
C ILE A 204 10.25 17.00 17.69
N TYR A 205 11.15 17.17 16.71
CA TYR A 205 10.79 17.18 15.29
C TYR A 205 10.43 15.78 14.80
N THR A 206 11.21 14.77 15.20
CA THR A 206 10.90 13.36 14.93
C THR A 206 9.61 12.94 15.62
N THR A 207 9.36 13.42 16.84
CA THR A 207 8.11 13.15 17.57
C THR A 207 6.91 13.75 16.83
N LEU A 208 7.00 15.00 16.39
CA LEU A 208 5.97 15.65 15.57
C LEU A 208 5.77 14.95 14.22
N GLY A 209 6.86 14.56 13.55
CA GLY A 209 6.79 13.79 12.30
C GLY A 209 6.10 12.43 12.50
N THR A 210 6.37 11.76 13.61
CA THR A 210 5.73 10.49 14.01
C THR A 210 4.23 10.69 14.23
N ILE A 211 3.82 11.74 14.94
CA ILE A 211 2.39 12.09 15.14
C ILE A 211 1.72 12.40 13.80
N VAL A 212 2.38 13.15 12.92
CA VAL A 212 1.85 13.52 11.59
C VAL A 212 1.64 12.27 10.72
N ILE A 213 2.59 11.32 10.70
CA ILE A 213 2.41 10.08 9.94
C ILE A 213 1.33 9.18 10.54
N ILE A 214 1.21 9.11 11.88
CA ILE A 214 0.12 8.39 12.56
C ILE A 214 -1.22 8.95 12.09
N ILE A 215 -1.41 10.27 12.16
CA ILE A 215 -2.64 10.92 11.69
C ILE A 215 -2.88 10.59 10.22
N HIS A 216 -1.86 10.74 9.36
CA HIS A 216 -1.96 10.41 7.93
C HIS A 216 -2.48 9.00 7.69
N VAL A 217 -1.87 7.98 8.32
CA VAL A 217 -2.25 6.58 8.05
C VAL A 217 -3.62 6.24 8.63
N LEU A 218 -4.03 6.83 9.75
CA LEU A 218 -5.37 6.65 10.33
C LEU A 218 -6.46 7.28 9.45
N PHE A 219 -6.18 8.37 8.74
CA PHE A 219 -7.12 8.96 7.77
C PHE A 219 -7.07 8.30 6.38
N THR A 220 -5.98 7.61 6.05
CA THR A 220 -5.80 6.90 4.78
C THR A 220 -6.36 5.47 4.83
N ALA A 221 -6.29 4.77 5.97
CA ALA A 221 -6.85 3.43 6.10
C ALA A 221 -8.35 3.33 5.74
N PRO A 222 -9.24 4.27 6.17
CA PRO A 222 -10.65 4.26 5.78
C PRO A 222 -10.87 4.39 4.26
N LEU A 223 -10.02 5.12 3.54
CA LEU A 223 -10.13 5.26 2.07
C LEU A 223 -9.97 3.90 1.38
N LEU A 224 -8.93 3.15 1.74
CA LEU A 224 -8.67 1.83 1.19
C LEU A 224 -9.77 0.84 1.57
N LEU A 225 -10.12 0.80 2.85
CA LEU A 225 -11.17 -0.09 3.35
C LEU A 225 -12.54 0.22 2.72
N THR A 226 -12.85 1.50 2.44
CA THR A 226 -14.09 1.89 1.75
C THR A 226 -14.13 1.35 0.32
N SER A 227 -13.02 1.37 -0.41
CA SER A 227 -12.92 0.80 -1.75
C SER A 227 -13.24 -0.70 -1.75
N PHE A 228 -12.69 -1.45 -0.78
CA PHE A 228 -13.00 -2.86 -0.60
C PHE A 228 -14.46 -3.08 -0.19
N ALA A 229 -14.95 -2.32 0.77
CA ALA A 229 -16.30 -2.51 1.30
C ALA A 229 -17.38 -2.23 0.25
N LEU A 230 -17.23 -1.18 -0.56
CA LEU A 230 -18.17 -0.87 -1.63
C LEU A 230 -18.24 -1.98 -2.67
N GLU A 231 -17.12 -2.65 -2.96
CA GLU A 231 -17.10 -3.77 -3.89
C GLU A 231 -17.87 -4.99 -3.33
N ILE A 232 -17.62 -5.36 -2.07
CA ILE A 232 -18.32 -6.48 -1.42
C ILE A 232 -19.80 -6.17 -1.22
N GLU A 233 -20.16 -4.94 -0.81
CA GLU A 233 -21.54 -4.49 -0.66
C GLU A 233 -22.31 -4.58 -1.99
N ARG A 234 -21.65 -4.23 -3.10
CA ARG A 234 -22.23 -4.38 -4.45
C ARG A 234 -22.41 -5.84 -4.84
N LEU A 235 -21.44 -6.71 -4.54
CA LEU A 235 -21.52 -8.15 -4.85
C LEU A 235 -22.59 -8.88 -4.01
N ALA A 236 -22.79 -8.45 -2.77
CA ALA A 236 -23.78 -9.02 -1.84
C ALA A 236 -25.18 -8.39 -1.96
N ASP A 237 -25.38 -7.48 -2.93
CA ASP A 237 -26.61 -6.70 -3.13
C ASP A 237 -27.12 -6.03 -1.83
N ILE A 238 -26.20 -5.40 -1.10
CA ILE A 238 -26.51 -4.62 0.10
C ILE A 238 -26.98 -3.23 -0.35
N THR A 239 -28.12 -3.19 -1.03
CA THR A 239 -28.73 -1.96 -1.56
C THR A 239 -29.99 -1.58 -0.76
N VAL A 240 -30.30 -0.28 -0.72
CA VAL A 240 -31.54 0.24 -0.11
C VAL A 240 -32.76 -0.50 -0.68
N SER A 241 -32.77 -0.72 -2.00
CA SER A 241 -33.85 -1.37 -2.73
C SER A 241 -34.04 -2.84 -2.35
N SER A 242 -32.97 -3.54 -2.00
CA SER A 242 -33.00 -4.97 -1.67
C SER A 242 -33.33 -5.22 -0.19
N ARG A 243 -32.84 -4.36 0.72
CA ARG A 243 -32.88 -4.62 2.17
C ARG A 243 -33.66 -3.59 3.00
N GLY A 244 -33.99 -2.43 2.44
CA GLY A 244 -34.54 -1.30 3.18
C GLY A 244 -33.49 -0.52 3.98
N LEU A 245 -33.76 0.76 4.24
CA LEU A 245 -32.79 1.74 4.77
C LEU A 245 -32.12 1.33 6.08
N VAL A 246 -32.87 0.76 7.01
CA VAL A 246 -32.36 0.41 8.36
C VAL A 246 -31.49 -0.83 8.29
N MET A 247 -31.94 -1.89 7.62
CA MET A 247 -31.18 -3.14 7.53
C MET A 247 -29.91 -2.96 6.71
N GLU A 248 -29.96 -2.23 5.59
CA GLU A 248 -28.76 -1.88 4.81
C GLU A 248 -27.71 -1.18 5.69
N ARG A 249 -28.14 -0.20 6.50
CA ARG A 249 -27.24 0.51 7.44
C ARG A 249 -26.65 -0.44 8.48
N VAL A 250 -27.45 -1.35 9.04
CA VAL A 250 -26.97 -2.33 10.02
C VAL A 250 -25.96 -3.29 9.38
N TYR A 251 -26.28 -3.89 8.23
CA TYR A 251 -25.38 -4.80 7.52
C TYR A 251 -24.06 -4.12 7.16
N ARG A 252 -24.12 -2.91 6.60
CA ARG A 252 -22.91 -2.14 6.27
C ARG A 252 -22.07 -1.85 7.50
N THR A 253 -22.68 -1.38 8.59
CA THR A 253 -21.94 -1.07 9.83
C THR A 253 -21.30 -2.32 10.40
N VAL A 254 -22.05 -3.42 10.54
CA VAL A 254 -21.53 -4.68 11.09
C VAL A 254 -20.40 -5.21 10.23
N PHE A 255 -20.58 -5.29 8.91
CA PHE A 255 -19.55 -5.76 7.99
C PHE A 255 -18.27 -4.92 8.10
N ARG A 256 -18.37 -3.59 8.08
CA ARG A 256 -17.19 -2.71 8.15
C ARG A 256 -16.48 -2.76 9.50
N VAL A 257 -17.22 -2.87 10.60
CA VAL A 257 -16.63 -3.08 11.94
C VAL A 257 -15.91 -4.42 12.01
N VAL A 258 -16.48 -5.49 11.44
CA VAL A 258 -15.84 -6.81 11.36
C VAL A 258 -14.55 -6.73 10.54
N VAL A 259 -14.56 -6.07 9.38
CA VAL A 259 -13.37 -5.89 8.54
C VAL A 259 -12.28 -5.12 9.28
N ALA A 260 -12.62 -4.02 9.97
CA ALA A 260 -11.66 -3.26 10.78
C ALA A 260 -11.08 -4.11 11.92
N GLY A 261 -11.91 -4.91 12.59
CA GLY A 261 -11.49 -5.85 13.62
C GLY A 261 -10.56 -6.94 13.09
N VAL A 262 -10.85 -7.52 11.93
CA VAL A 262 -9.97 -8.49 11.26
C VAL A 262 -8.61 -7.86 10.96
N CYS A 263 -8.58 -6.62 10.45
CA CYS A 263 -7.31 -5.91 10.22
C CYS A 263 -6.52 -5.73 11.52
N ALA A 264 -7.19 -5.37 12.62
CA ALA A 264 -6.56 -5.22 13.93
C ALA A 264 -6.00 -6.55 14.46
N CYS A 265 -6.74 -7.65 14.30
CA CYS A 265 -6.28 -9.00 14.65
C CYS A 265 -5.00 -9.35 13.89
N ILE A 266 -5.00 -9.19 12.56
CA ILE A 266 -3.82 -9.48 11.73
C ILE A 266 -2.64 -8.60 12.17
N ALA A 267 -2.86 -7.30 12.40
CA ALA A 267 -1.84 -6.37 12.86
C ALA A 267 -1.25 -6.77 14.24
N CYS A 268 -2.07 -7.30 15.15
CA CYS A 268 -1.60 -7.81 16.44
C CYS A 268 -0.81 -9.11 16.31
N THR A 269 -1.11 -9.95 15.31
CA THR A 269 -0.41 -11.21 15.08
C THR A 269 0.91 -11.04 14.34
N VAL A 270 1.04 -10.06 13.44
CA VAL A 270 2.26 -9.87 12.62
C VAL A 270 2.76 -8.43 12.77
N PRO A 271 3.32 -8.04 13.93
CA PRO A 271 3.70 -6.65 14.22
C PRO A 271 5.01 -6.19 13.53
N TYR A 272 5.51 -6.92 12.52
CA TYR A 272 6.76 -6.64 11.81
C TYR A 272 6.50 -5.82 10.54
N PHE A 273 6.51 -4.49 10.67
CA PHE A 273 6.12 -3.56 9.60
C PHE A 273 6.90 -3.78 8.28
N GLY A 274 8.23 -3.83 8.35
CA GLY A 274 9.09 -3.95 7.16
C GLY A 274 8.88 -5.27 6.39
N HIS A 275 8.92 -6.39 7.10
CA HIS A 275 8.75 -7.72 6.48
C HIS A 275 7.32 -7.95 5.97
N PHE A 276 6.31 -7.47 6.71
CA PHE A 276 4.92 -7.52 6.24
C PHE A 276 4.70 -6.63 5.00
N MET A 277 5.31 -5.43 4.95
CA MET A 277 5.29 -4.58 3.75
C MET A 277 5.92 -5.26 2.54
N SER A 278 7.08 -5.89 2.73
CA SER A 278 7.77 -6.60 1.64
C SER A 278 6.94 -7.77 1.12
N LEU A 279 6.30 -8.53 2.02
CA LEU A 279 5.40 -9.63 1.65
C LEU A 279 4.21 -9.17 0.80
N LEU A 280 3.56 -8.07 1.19
CA LEU A 280 2.44 -7.50 0.43
C LEU A 280 2.90 -6.98 -0.95
N GLY A 281 4.07 -6.35 -0.99
CA GLY A 281 4.71 -5.91 -2.24
C GLY A 281 4.95 -7.07 -3.20
N ALA A 282 5.57 -8.15 -2.71
CA ALA A 282 5.93 -9.32 -3.50
C ALA A 282 4.70 -10.10 -3.96
N LEU A 283 3.82 -10.51 -3.05
CA LEU A 283 2.67 -11.36 -3.39
C LEU A 283 1.68 -10.65 -4.32
N SER A 284 1.29 -9.43 -3.97
CA SER A 284 0.15 -8.78 -4.59
C SER A 284 0.55 -7.75 -5.63
N ILE A 285 1.41 -6.82 -5.27
CA ILE A 285 1.68 -5.67 -6.11
C ILE A 285 2.54 -6.02 -7.32
N CYS A 286 3.59 -6.84 -7.17
CA CYS A 286 4.37 -7.28 -8.33
C CYS A 286 3.47 -7.94 -9.38
N THR A 287 2.51 -8.75 -8.95
CA THR A 287 1.52 -9.36 -9.84
C THR A 287 0.57 -8.33 -10.45
N LEU A 288 -0.01 -7.44 -9.64
CA LEU A 288 -1.00 -6.44 -10.09
C LEU A 288 -0.41 -5.35 -11.01
N ILE A 289 0.87 -5.02 -10.89
CA ILE A 289 1.53 -3.90 -11.60
C ILE A 289 2.37 -4.38 -12.78
N PHE A 290 3.09 -5.50 -12.63
CA PHE A 290 3.97 -5.98 -13.70
C PHE A 290 3.29 -7.05 -14.54
N VAL A 291 2.77 -8.11 -13.91
CA VAL A 291 2.32 -9.30 -14.62
C VAL A 291 0.95 -9.08 -15.28
N LEU A 292 -0.08 -8.77 -14.50
CA LEU A 292 -1.45 -8.72 -14.98
C LEU A 292 -1.70 -7.65 -16.06
N PRO A 293 -1.19 -6.40 -15.95
CA PRO A 293 -1.42 -5.39 -16.98
C PRO A 293 -0.87 -5.81 -18.33
N VAL A 294 0.33 -6.43 -18.35
CA VAL A 294 0.97 -6.88 -19.59
C VAL A 294 0.22 -8.06 -20.19
N VAL A 295 -0.14 -9.05 -19.37
CA VAL A 295 -0.88 -10.23 -19.85
C VAL A 295 -2.26 -9.85 -20.38
N PHE A 296 -2.96 -8.93 -19.70
CA PHE A 296 -4.25 -8.42 -20.17
C PHE A 296 -4.12 -7.57 -21.42
N TYR A 297 -3.11 -6.69 -21.49
CA TYR A 297 -2.86 -5.87 -22.66
C TYR A 297 -2.59 -6.74 -23.90
N ALA A 298 -1.70 -7.72 -23.77
CA ALA A 298 -1.38 -8.62 -24.86
C ALA A 298 -2.62 -9.44 -25.27
N ARG A 299 -3.44 -9.90 -24.32
CA ARG A 299 -4.68 -10.65 -24.61
C ARG A 299 -5.75 -9.80 -25.30
N LEU A 300 -5.98 -8.57 -24.86
CA LEU A 300 -7.05 -7.69 -25.36
C LEU A 300 -6.69 -7.03 -26.69
N VAL A 301 -5.43 -6.61 -26.88
CA VAL A 301 -4.95 -5.97 -28.12
C VAL A 301 -4.51 -7.00 -29.16
N GLY A 302 -4.02 -8.16 -28.70
CA GLY A 302 -3.55 -9.24 -29.55
C GLY A 302 -2.05 -9.19 -29.83
N TRP A 303 -1.35 -10.26 -29.48
CA TRP A 303 0.11 -10.37 -29.51
C TRP A 303 0.71 -10.14 -30.91
N LYS A 304 -0.06 -10.49 -31.95
CA LYS A 304 0.35 -10.35 -33.36
C LYS A 304 0.33 -8.91 -33.87
N GLN A 305 -0.36 -8.00 -33.17
CA GLN A 305 -0.44 -6.58 -33.54
C GLN A 305 0.68 -5.75 -32.89
N MET A 306 1.38 -6.31 -31.90
CA MET A 306 2.41 -5.64 -31.13
C MET A 306 3.75 -5.66 -31.89
N ARG A 307 4.53 -4.58 -31.76
CA ARG A 307 5.87 -4.54 -32.33
C ARG A 307 6.80 -5.45 -31.55
N TRP A 308 7.85 -5.98 -32.18
CA TRP A 308 8.78 -6.90 -31.53
C TRP A 308 9.47 -6.29 -30.30
N PHE A 309 9.85 -5.01 -30.34
CA PHE A 309 10.41 -4.30 -29.19
C PHE A 309 9.40 -4.18 -28.04
N GLU A 310 8.11 -3.96 -28.34
CA GLU A 310 7.04 -3.92 -27.33
C GLU A 310 6.87 -5.29 -26.68
N LEU A 311 6.96 -6.38 -27.46
CA LEU A 311 6.91 -7.74 -26.95
C LEU A 311 8.09 -8.06 -26.04
N VAL A 312 9.31 -7.67 -26.43
CA VAL A 312 10.51 -7.84 -25.59
C VAL A 312 10.36 -7.06 -24.29
N TRP A 313 9.90 -5.81 -24.34
CA TRP A 313 9.66 -5.00 -23.15
C TRP A 313 8.60 -5.59 -22.22
N CYS A 314 7.48 -6.06 -22.80
CA CYS A 314 6.43 -6.77 -22.07
C CYS A 314 6.95 -8.04 -21.40
N ALA A 315 7.72 -8.86 -22.13
CA ALA A 315 8.31 -10.08 -21.60
C ALA A 315 9.26 -9.80 -20.43
N MET A 316 10.12 -8.78 -20.53
CA MET A 316 11.01 -8.38 -19.43
C MET A 316 10.23 -7.95 -18.19
N ILE A 317 9.17 -7.14 -18.34
CA ILE A 317 8.32 -6.71 -17.22
C ILE A 317 7.69 -7.93 -16.53
N VAL A 318 7.17 -8.88 -17.29
CA VAL A 318 6.56 -10.10 -16.73
C VAL A 318 7.60 -10.93 -15.99
N VAL A 319 8.81 -11.10 -16.55
CA VAL A 319 9.89 -11.85 -15.89
C VAL A 319 10.29 -11.18 -14.57
N ILE A 320 10.52 -9.87 -14.57
CA ILE A 320 10.84 -9.12 -13.34
C ILE A 320 9.72 -9.28 -12.32
N GLY A 321 8.46 -9.11 -12.75
CA GLY A 321 7.30 -9.24 -11.88
C GLY A 321 7.17 -10.62 -11.24
N VAL A 322 7.33 -11.69 -12.03
CA VAL A 322 7.27 -13.07 -11.54
C VAL A 322 8.43 -13.39 -10.61
N VAL A 323 9.66 -13.00 -10.98
CA VAL A 323 10.85 -13.24 -10.16
C VAL A 323 10.74 -12.51 -8.82
N SER A 324 10.37 -11.22 -8.83
CA SER A 324 10.15 -10.45 -7.59
C SER A 324 8.99 -11.00 -6.76
N ALA A 325 7.91 -11.45 -7.38
CA ALA A 325 6.78 -12.02 -6.66
C ALA A 325 7.16 -13.35 -5.98
N VAL A 326 7.87 -14.24 -6.68
CA VAL A 326 8.25 -15.55 -6.13
C VAL A 326 9.37 -15.43 -5.10
N ILE A 327 10.51 -14.84 -5.48
CA ILE A 327 11.67 -14.75 -4.60
C ILE A 327 11.37 -13.81 -3.42
N GLY A 328 10.78 -12.64 -3.68
CA GLY A 328 10.46 -11.68 -2.63
C GLY A 328 9.46 -12.24 -1.61
N SER A 329 8.52 -13.10 -2.04
CA SER A 329 7.60 -13.75 -1.10
C SER A 329 8.29 -14.81 -0.26
N ILE A 330 9.19 -15.61 -0.86
CA ILE A 330 9.98 -16.61 -0.12
C ILE A 330 10.85 -15.91 0.94
N ASP A 331 11.58 -14.87 0.54
CA ASP A 331 12.44 -14.10 1.43
C ASP A 331 11.64 -13.44 2.56
N ALA A 332 10.51 -12.80 2.23
CA ALA A 332 9.67 -12.16 3.24
C ALA A 332 9.03 -13.17 4.21
N ILE A 333 8.66 -14.36 3.74
CA ILE A 333 8.13 -15.43 4.60
C ILE A 333 9.21 -15.97 5.52
N HIS A 334 10.43 -16.21 5.01
CA HIS A 334 11.55 -16.65 5.84
C HIS A 334 11.90 -15.60 6.90
N ALA A 335 11.98 -14.32 6.51
CA ALA A 335 12.26 -13.26 7.46
C ALA A 335 11.18 -13.13 8.54
N LEU A 336 9.90 -13.19 8.17
CA LEU A 336 8.80 -13.21 9.14
C LEU A 336 8.87 -14.41 10.08
N LYS A 337 9.21 -15.59 9.56
CA LYS A 337 9.37 -16.79 10.38
C LYS A 337 10.49 -16.59 11.40
N ASP A 338 11.63 -16.07 10.96
CA ASP A 338 12.77 -15.79 11.84
C ASP A 338 12.42 -14.76 12.91
N ASP A 339 11.64 -13.72 12.57
CA ASP A 339 11.13 -12.75 13.55
C ASP A 339 10.28 -13.44 14.62
N PHE A 340 9.36 -14.32 14.22
CA PHE A 340 8.50 -15.06 15.17
C PHE A 340 9.26 -16.02 16.07
N GLU A 341 10.32 -16.67 15.56
CA GLU A 341 11.13 -17.61 16.34
C GLU A 341 12.03 -16.89 17.35
N ASN A 342 12.45 -15.66 17.05
CA ASN A 342 13.40 -14.91 17.87
C ASN A 342 12.76 -13.83 18.76
N ASP A 343 11.47 -13.54 18.62
CA ASP A 343 10.77 -12.56 19.44
C ASP A 343 10.08 -13.20 20.66
N PRO A 344 10.62 -13.02 21.89
CA PRO A 344 10.04 -13.58 23.11
C PRO A 344 8.69 -12.96 23.49
N THR A 345 8.23 -11.92 22.78
CA THR A 345 6.95 -11.23 23.01
C THR A 345 5.86 -11.57 21.98
N ALA A 346 6.16 -12.42 20.99
CA ALA A 346 5.28 -12.74 19.88
C ALA A 346 4.13 -13.72 20.20
N ILE A 347 4.06 -14.27 21.42
CA ILE A 347 2.96 -15.15 21.88
C ILE A 347 2.03 -14.37 22.82
#